data_AF-A0A0P0XX95-F1
#
_entry.id   AF-A0A0P0XX95-F1
#
_cell.length_a   1.000
_cell.length_b   1.000
_cell.length_c   1.000
_cell.angle_alpha   90.00
_cell.angle_beta   90.00
_cell.angle_gamma   90.00
#
_symmetry.space_group_name_H-M   'P 1'
#
loop_
_entity.id
_entity.type
_entity.pdbx_description
1 polymer ?
#
loop_
_entity_poly.entity_id
_entity_poly.type
_entity_poly.pdbx_seq_one_letter_code
_entity_poly.pdbx_strand_id
1 'polypeptide(L)'
;MQRAHSYCNIWFICNGKLTCVREASCCPVKRSKSARLPSSVDSCKVDLQSLLEPNIEAKRLGCMYINEMELRKETEAKLSQEKEESESLKHATMVLQNDLDWLKYQLNEKANRLQDLNQQKHLLEHRISESDSVATYLEESMKVTESRVQSLKLEYSKMKRERDDAVKEARSMRIEKELTNSCAYGAISSEFSLMELEQATQNFSNALNIGQGGFGSVYKGSLRNTTVAIKMLSTDSLHGQSQFHQEVAILSRVRHPNLVTLIGACTEASALVYELLPNGSLEDRLNCVDNTPPLTWQVRIQIITEICSALIFLHKHRPHPVVHGDLKPGNILLDANLQSKLSDFGISRLLLESSVTGSDAHYTSRPMGTPAYMDPEFFATGELTPQSDTYSFGVTIMRLLTGRAPLRLIRTVREALNDYDLQSVLDHSAGDWPLVHVEQLAHIALQCTELSKQRRPDLEHDVWEVIEPMKKEAHSPLSQSFRSICSAIETATPSYFLCPISQVTMRDPQMAADGFTYEADAIRDWLDKGHDRSPVTNQTLANCDTIPNIALRSAIQEYLKQNNMNKSFALYEQQH
;
A
#
# COMPACT_ATOMS: atom_id res chain seq x y z
N MET A 1 38.78 -16.45 113.67
CA MET A 1 39.44 -17.09 112.50
C MET A 1 38.52 -18.16 111.94
N GLN A 2 37.46 -17.76 111.23
CA GLN A 2 36.76 -18.67 110.33
C GLN A 2 37.68 -18.88 109.14
N ARG A 3 38.10 -20.14 108.95
CA ARG A 3 39.06 -20.55 107.94
C ARG A 3 38.47 -20.22 106.57
N ALA A 4 39.08 -19.29 105.87
CA ALA A 4 38.93 -19.17 104.43
C ALA A 4 39.40 -20.50 103.84
N HIS A 5 38.45 -21.36 103.46
CA HIS A 5 38.74 -22.54 102.68
C HIS A 5 39.19 -22.03 101.31
N SER A 6 40.50 -21.92 101.14
CA SER A 6 41.11 -21.60 99.84
C SER A 6 40.87 -22.80 98.93
N TYR A 7 39.76 -22.78 98.19
CA TYR A 7 39.48 -23.75 97.14
C TYR A 7 40.40 -23.45 95.96
N CYS A 8 41.17 -24.45 95.53
CA CYS A 8 41.84 -24.39 94.24
C CYS A 8 40.91 -25.05 93.22
N ASN A 9 40.45 -24.31 92.21
CA ASN A 9 39.73 -24.89 91.09
C ASN A 9 40.75 -25.37 90.06
N ILE A 10 40.76 -26.67 89.78
CA ILE A 10 41.57 -27.23 88.68
C ILE A 10 40.64 -27.44 87.48
N TRP A 11 40.98 -26.77 86.39
CA TRP A 11 40.26 -26.84 85.12
C TRP A 11 41.01 -27.75 84.16
N PHE A 12 40.29 -28.64 83.49
CA PHE A 12 40.85 -29.46 82.41
C PHE A 12 39.79 -29.74 81.34
N ILE A 13 40.25 -30.05 80.13
CA ILE A 13 39.39 -30.30 78.98
C ILE A 13 39.25 -31.82 78.80
N CYS A 14 38.03 -32.32 78.87
CA CYS A 14 37.71 -33.72 78.60
C CYS A 14 36.61 -33.77 77.53
N ASN A 15 36.81 -34.52 76.45
CA ASN A 15 35.90 -34.62 75.30
C ASN A 15 35.42 -33.27 74.74
N GLY A 16 36.33 -32.29 74.64
CA GLY A 16 36.05 -30.95 74.10
C GLY A 16 35.22 -30.04 75.02
N LYS A 17 34.87 -30.49 76.24
CA LYS A 17 34.20 -29.67 77.25
C LYS A 17 35.17 -29.29 78.37
N LEU A 18 35.20 -28.00 78.68
CA LEU A 18 35.92 -27.47 79.83
C LEU A 18 35.23 -27.97 81.11
N THR A 19 35.94 -28.76 81.90
CA THR A 19 35.41 -29.41 83.11
C THR A 19 36.18 -28.89 84.32
N CYS A 20 35.47 -28.53 85.38
CA CYS A 20 36.04 -28.04 86.64
C CYS A 20 35.84 -29.09 87.73
N VAL A 21 36.92 -29.46 88.44
CA VAL A 21 36.84 -30.26 89.65
C VAL A 21 37.32 -29.42 90.83
N ARG A 22 36.47 -29.31 91.86
CA ARG A 22 36.80 -28.71 93.16
C ARG A 22 37.43 -29.77 94.03
N GLU A 23 38.73 -29.65 94.31
CA GLU A 23 39.37 -30.46 95.33
C GLU A 23 39.32 -29.74 96.68
N ALA A 24 38.64 -30.34 97.66
CA ALA A 24 38.58 -29.81 99.02
C ALA A 24 39.89 -30.17 99.73
N SER A 25 40.75 -29.18 99.97
CA SER A 25 41.96 -29.39 100.77
C SER A 25 41.57 -29.71 102.22
N CYS A 26 41.56 -31.00 102.54
CA CYS A 26 41.26 -31.52 103.86
C CYS A 26 42.42 -31.17 104.82
N CYS A 27 42.09 -30.49 105.93
CA CYS A 27 43.03 -30.08 106.97
C CYS A 27 43.82 -31.26 107.58
N PRO A 28 45.15 -31.15 107.71
CA PRO A 28 45.89 -31.84 108.76
C PRO A 28 46.26 -30.81 109.84
N VAL A 29 45.40 -30.66 110.85
CA VAL A 29 45.80 -30.01 112.11
C VAL A 29 46.78 -30.94 112.81
N LYS A 30 48.08 -30.69 112.67
CA LYS A 30 49.11 -31.30 113.53
C LYS A 30 48.91 -30.77 114.96
N ARG A 31 48.21 -31.57 115.77
CA ARG A 31 48.31 -31.52 117.22
C ARG A 31 49.68 -32.04 117.67
N SER A 32 50.06 -31.58 118.85
CA SER A 32 51.10 -32.07 119.77
C SER A 32 52.56 -31.76 119.40
N LYS A 33 53.14 -30.82 120.16
CA LYS A 33 54.37 -31.07 120.93
C LYS A 33 54.37 -30.15 122.15
N SER A 34 53.98 -30.73 123.28
CA SER A 34 54.30 -30.23 124.61
C SER A 34 55.81 -30.30 124.82
N ALA A 35 56.45 -29.21 125.23
CA ALA A 35 57.79 -29.28 125.82
C ALA A 35 57.99 -28.16 126.85
N ARG A 36 57.87 -28.57 128.12
CA ARG A 36 58.58 -28.15 129.34
C ARG A 36 58.68 -26.65 129.69
N LEU A 37 57.93 -26.35 130.75
CA LEU A 37 58.27 -25.47 131.87
C LEU A 37 59.74 -25.58 132.31
N PRO A 38 60.31 -24.47 132.79
CA PRO A 38 60.91 -24.48 134.12
C PRO A 38 60.28 -23.43 135.05
N SER A 39 59.84 -23.93 136.21
CA SER A 39 59.90 -23.34 137.56
C SER A 39 59.78 -21.82 137.77
N SER A 40 58.69 -21.47 138.46
CA SER A 40 58.58 -20.50 139.56
C SER A 40 59.10 -19.07 139.38
N VAL A 41 58.19 -18.13 139.09
CA VAL A 41 58.16 -16.81 139.74
C VAL A 41 56.70 -16.38 139.90
N ASP A 42 56.30 -16.17 141.16
CA ASP A 42 55.05 -15.51 141.58
C ASP A 42 55.01 -14.05 141.13
N SER A 43 53.91 -13.61 140.51
CA SER A 43 53.32 -12.25 140.56
C SER A 43 52.52 -11.96 139.28
N CYS A 44 51.39 -11.27 139.42
CA CYS A 44 50.45 -10.88 138.35
C CYS A 44 49.66 -12.00 137.66
N LYS A 45 48.82 -12.70 138.43
CA LYS A 45 47.52 -13.20 137.93
C LYS A 45 46.59 -12.00 137.70
N VAL A 46 46.91 -11.14 136.72
CA VAL A 46 45.90 -10.26 136.16
C VAL A 46 45.05 -11.15 135.28
N ASP A 47 43.77 -11.20 135.64
CA ASP A 47 42.72 -11.94 134.97
C ASP A 47 42.60 -11.47 133.51
N LEU A 48 43.43 -12.05 132.64
CA LEU A 48 43.52 -11.71 131.22
C LEU A 48 42.17 -11.78 130.51
N GLN A 49 41.20 -12.50 131.09
CA GLN A 49 39.88 -12.72 130.52
C GLN A 49 38.98 -11.49 130.68
N SER A 50 38.98 -10.83 131.86
CA SER A 50 38.20 -9.61 132.11
C SER A 50 38.73 -8.38 131.35
N LEU A 51 40.03 -8.33 131.03
CA LEU A 51 40.61 -7.30 130.17
C LEU A 51 40.34 -7.54 128.67
N LEU A 52 40.07 -8.78 128.25
CA LEU A 52 39.82 -9.10 126.83
C LEU A 52 38.34 -8.94 126.41
N GLU A 53 37.38 -9.11 127.32
CA GLU A 53 35.94 -9.07 127.01
C GLU A 53 35.50 -7.81 126.24
N PRO A 54 35.85 -6.58 126.68
CA PRO A 54 35.48 -5.37 125.95
C PRO A 54 36.05 -5.35 124.52
N ASN A 55 37.25 -5.91 124.33
CA ASN A 55 37.91 -5.99 123.04
C ASN A 55 37.26 -7.05 122.12
N ILE A 56 36.80 -8.17 122.70
CA ILE A 56 36.02 -9.20 121.98
C ILE A 56 34.66 -8.63 121.56
N GLU A 57 33.97 -7.91 122.44
CA GLU A 57 32.67 -7.29 122.19
C GLU A 57 32.78 -6.17 121.14
N ALA A 58 33.78 -5.29 121.25
CA ALA A 58 34.07 -4.26 120.25
C ALA A 58 34.38 -4.88 118.87
N LYS A 59 35.11 -6.01 118.82
CA LYS A 59 35.33 -6.75 117.58
C LYS A 59 34.05 -7.38 117.03
N ARG A 60 33.16 -7.91 117.89
CA ARG A 60 31.84 -8.44 117.45
C ARG A 60 30.97 -7.33 116.87
N LEU A 61 30.84 -6.20 117.57
CA LEU A 61 30.10 -5.03 117.09
C LEU A 61 30.68 -4.49 115.79
N GLY A 62 32.01 -4.37 115.69
CA GLY A 62 32.69 -4.01 114.46
C GLY A 62 32.39 -4.97 113.31
N CYS A 63 32.38 -6.27 113.56
CA CYS A 63 32.04 -7.29 112.56
C CYS A 63 30.57 -7.25 112.15
N MET A 64 29.66 -7.04 113.10
CA MET A 64 28.22 -6.86 112.82
C MET A 64 27.97 -5.62 111.97
N TYR A 65 28.64 -4.51 112.28
CA TYR A 65 28.55 -3.27 111.51
C TYR A 65 29.05 -3.46 110.07
N ILE A 66 30.18 -4.17 109.88
CA ILE A 66 30.71 -4.50 108.55
C ILE A 66 29.71 -5.37 107.77
N ASN A 67 29.19 -6.44 108.39
CA ASN A 67 28.20 -7.31 107.74
C ASN A 67 26.91 -6.56 107.36
N GLU A 68 26.43 -5.68 108.23
CA GLU A 68 25.27 -4.83 107.97
C GLU A 68 25.55 -3.86 106.81
N MET A 69 26.74 -3.25 106.77
CA MET A 69 27.17 -2.40 105.65
C MET A 69 27.25 -3.17 104.33
N GLU A 70 27.80 -4.38 104.34
CA GLU A 70 27.88 -5.24 103.16
C GLU A 70 26.48 -5.63 102.67
N LEU A 71 25.60 -6.07 103.58
CA LEU A 71 24.20 -6.40 103.26
C LEU A 71 23.47 -5.19 102.67
N ARG A 72 23.63 -3.99 103.24
CA ARG A 72 23.05 -2.75 102.69
C ARG A 72 23.52 -2.48 101.28
N LYS A 73 24.82 -2.55 101.03
CA LYS A 73 25.38 -2.39 99.67
C LYS A 73 24.82 -3.41 98.68
N GLU A 74 24.69 -4.67 99.09
CA GLU A 74 24.07 -5.70 98.24
C GLU A 74 22.59 -5.40 97.96
N THR A 75 21.83 -4.96 98.95
CA THR A 75 20.42 -4.59 98.75
C THR A 75 20.25 -3.35 97.87
N GLU A 76 21.12 -2.35 98.04
CA GLU A 76 21.13 -1.14 97.20
C GLU A 76 21.50 -1.48 95.75
N ALA A 77 22.47 -2.37 95.54
CA ALA A 77 22.84 -2.85 94.21
C ALA A 77 21.69 -3.62 93.53
N LYS A 78 21.01 -4.52 94.26
CA LYS A 78 19.82 -5.24 93.75
C LYS A 78 18.68 -4.28 93.42
N LEU A 79 18.41 -3.32 94.29
CA LEU A 79 17.39 -2.30 94.05
C LEU A 79 17.72 -1.42 92.84
N SER A 80 18.99 -1.09 92.62
CA SER A 80 19.44 -0.35 91.43
C SER A 80 19.23 -1.17 90.16
N GLN A 81 19.61 -2.45 90.18
CA GLN A 81 19.40 -3.36 89.06
C GLN A 81 17.90 -3.52 88.74
N GLU A 82 17.05 -3.73 89.74
CA GLU A 82 15.60 -3.87 89.55
C GLU A 82 14.97 -2.58 89.01
N LYS A 83 15.47 -1.40 89.42
CA LYS A 83 15.06 -0.12 88.84
C LYS A 83 15.45 0.00 87.36
N GLU A 84 16.67 -0.39 87.01
CA GLU A 84 17.12 -0.40 85.61
C GLU A 84 16.31 -1.37 84.75
N GLU A 85 16.02 -2.57 85.25
CA GLU A 85 15.17 -3.56 84.59
C GLU A 85 13.72 -3.04 84.44
N SER A 86 13.17 -2.41 85.48
CA SER A 86 11.84 -1.81 85.42
C SER A 86 11.76 -0.67 84.40
N GLU A 87 12.79 0.17 84.31
CA GLU A 87 12.82 1.27 83.33
C GLU A 87 12.99 0.76 81.90
N SER A 88 13.81 -0.29 81.71
CA SER A 88 13.93 -1.01 80.44
C SER A 88 12.59 -1.61 80.00
N LEU A 89 11.87 -2.26 80.93
CA LEU A 89 10.55 -2.84 80.65
C LEU A 89 9.49 -1.77 80.32
N LYS A 90 9.50 -0.62 81.00
CA LYS A 90 8.64 0.52 80.65
C LYS A 90 8.93 1.04 79.24
N HIS A 91 10.21 1.18 78.89
CA HIS A 91 10.60 1.62 77.56
C HIS A 91 10.14 0.62 76.48
N ALA A 92 10.36 -0.69 76.70
CA ALA A 92 9.90 -1.74 75.80
C ALA A 92 8.37 -1.73 75.63
N THR A 93 7.62 -1.53 76.73
CA THR A 93 6.15 -1.43 76.71
C THR A 93 5.69 -0.21 75.90
N MET A 94 6.36 0.93 76.06
CA MET A 94 6.05 2.15 75.30
C MET A 94 6.29 1.97 73.80
N VAL A 95 7.38 1.30 73.41
CA VAL A 95 7.67 0.99 72.00
C VAL A 95 6.59 0.07 71.41
N LEU A 96 6.24 -1.02 72.11
CA LEU A 96 5.19 -1.94 71.66
C LEU A 96 3.82 -1.26 71.56
N GLN A 97 3.52 -0.33 72.46
CA GLN A 97 2.27 0.44 72.39
C GLN A 97 2.23 1.33 71.15
N ASN A 98 3.34 2.00 70.83
CA ASN A 98 3.46 2.82 69.62
C ASN A 98 3.30 1.97 68.34
N ASP A 99 3.94 0.79 68.30
CA ASP A 99 3.82 -0.14 67.17
C ASP A 99 2.38 -0.66 67.00
N LEU A 100 1.71 -0.98 68.11
CA LEU A 100 0.31 -1.40 68.11
C LEU A 100 -0.61 -0.30 67.56
N ASP A 101 -0.40 0.95 67.96
CA ASP A 101 -1.22 2.06 67.51
C ASP A 101 -0.96 2.38 66.03
N TRP A 102 0.27 2.23 65.55
CA TRP A 102 0.59 2.29 64.13
C TRP A 102 -0.09 1.17 63.32
N LEU A 103 -0.07 -0.07 63.82
CA LEU A 103 -0.76 -1.20 63.17
C LEU A 103 -2.28 -1.00 63.11
N LYS A 104 -2.89 -0.45 64.16
CA LYS A 104 -4.33 -0.09 64.16
C LYS A 104 -4.64 0.98 63.11
N TYR A 105 -3.79 2.00 63.00
CA TYR A 105 -3.94 3.03 61.97
C TYR A 105 -3.91 2.42 60.56
N GLN A 106 -2.91 1.56 60.28
CA GLN A 106 -2.78 0.86 59.01
C GLN A 106 -3.98 -0.06 58.70
N LEU A 107 -4.54 -0.73 59.70
CA LEU A 107 -5.74 -1.55 59.56
C LEU A 107 -6.94 -0.69 59.16
N ASN A 108 -7.12 0.47 59.81
CA ASN A 108 -8.21 1.39 59.51
C ASN A 108 -8.10 1.98 58.10
N GLU A 109 -6.90 2.36 57.65
CA GLU A 109 -6.69 2.80 56.26
C GLU A 109 -7.05 1.70 55.25
N LYS A 110 -6.64 0.46 55.52
CA LYS A 110 -6.98 -0.68 54.65
C LYS A 110 -8.49 -0.95 54.63
N ALA A 111 -9.17 -0.82 55.77
CA ALA A 111 -10.61 -0.99 55.87
C ALA A 111 -11.37 0.08 55.04
N ASN A 112 -10.96 1.34 55.15
CA ASN A 112 -11.53 2.43 54.34
C ASN A 112 -11.32 2.20 52.85
N ARG A 113 -10.10 1.81 52.45
CA ARG A 113 -9.80 1.51 51.04
C ARG A 113 -10.60 0.33 50.50
N LEU A 114 -10.87 -0.68 51.33
CA LEU A 114 -11.74 -1.81 50.96
C LEU A 114 -13.19 -1.35 50.78
N GLN A 115 -13.68 -0.45 51.62
CA GLN A 115 -15.02 0.13 51.49
C GLN A 115 -15.16 0.92 50.18
N ASP A 116 -14.17 1.75 49.84
CA ASP A 116 -14.15 2.51 48.57
C ASP A 116 -14.14 1.58 47.36
N LEU A 117 -13.31 0.53 47.38
CA LEU A 117 -13.28 -0.48 46.33
C LEU A 117 -14.62 -1.21 46.19
N ASN A 118 -15.31 -1.49 47.29
CA ASN A 118 -16.62 -2.14 47.25
C ASN A 118 -17.71 -1.21 46.67
N GLN A 119 -17.65 0.10 46.95
CA GLN A 119 -18.53 1.09 46.32
C GLN A 119 -18.28 1.17 44.80
N GLN A 120 -17.01 1.18 44.38
CA GLN A 120 -16.64 1.17 42.96
C GLN A 120 -17.10 -0.12 42.26
N LYS A 121 -16.97 -1.27 42.92
CA LYS A 121 -17.48 -2.55 42.43
C LYS A 121 -18.99 -2.48 42.17
N HIS A 122 -19.78 -1.97 43.12
CA HIS A 122 -21.23 -1.82 42.92
C HIS A 122 -21.58 -0.87 41.77
N LEU A 123 -20.83 0.22 41.60
CA LEU A 123 -21.03 1.12 40.47
C LEU A 123 -20.73 0.43 39.13
N LEU A 124 -19.66 -0.37 39.07
CA LEU A 124 -19.33 -1.16 37.88
C LEU A 124 -20.40 -2.21 37.58
N GLU A 125 -20.91 -2.92 38.59
CA GLU A 125 -22.01 -3.88 38.45
C GLU A 125 -23.27 -3.22 37.87
N HIS A 126 -23.61 -2.01 38.34
CA HIS A 126 -24.71 -1.24 37.79
C HIS A 126 -24.49 -0.89 36.32
N ARG A 127 -23.30 -0.38 35.96
CA ARG A 127 -22.96 -0.03 34.57
C ARG A 127 -22.97 -1.24 33.64
N ILE A 128 -22.57 -2.41 34.13
CA ILE A 128 -22.65 -3.67 33.38
C ILE A 128 -24.12 -4.01 33.11
N SER A 129 -24.99 -3.93 34.13
CA SER A 129 -26.43 -4.15 33.96
C SER A 129 -27.08 -3.19 32.96
N GLU A 130 -26.73 -1.90 33.01
CA GLU A 130 -27.18 -0.91 32.02
C GLU A 130 -26.71 -1.27 30.60
N SER A 131 -25.44 -1.67 30.47
CA SER A 131 -24.87 -2.11 29.19
C SER A 131 -25.58 -3.35 28.64
N ASP A 132 -25.91 -4.33 29.49
CA ASP A 132 -26.63 -5.54 29.10
C ASP A 132 -28.07 -5.21 28.66
N SER A 133 -28.73 -4.25 29.33
CA SER A 133 -30.04 -3.74 28.90
C SER A 133 -29.99 -3.04 27.55
N VAL A 134 -28.91 -2.30 27.24
CA VAL A 134 -28.73 -1.69 25.92
C VAL A 134 -28.44 -2.75 24.87
N ALA A 135 -27.61 -3.74 25.18
CA ALA A 135 -27.29 -4.84 24.27
C ALA A 135 -28.55 -5.64 23.86
N THR A 136 -29.39 -5.99 24.83
CA THR A 136 -30.66 -6.69 24.57
C THR A 136 -31.62 -5.88 23.68
N TYR A 137 -31.77 -4.57 23.94
CA TYR A 137 -32.55 -3.68 23.08
C TYR A 137 -32.00 -3.62 21.64
N LEU A 138 -30.68 -3.54 21.48
CA LEU A 138 -30.04 -3.53 20.16
C LEU A 138 -30.23 -4.85 19.43
N GLU A 139 -30.13 -6.00 20.11
CA GLU A 139 -30.39 -7.31 19.52
C GLU A 139 -31.82 -7.45 18.99
N GLU A 140 -32.81 -6.98 19.75
CA GLU A 140 -34.22 -6.96 19.31
C GLU A 140 -34.42 -6.06 18.09
N SER A 141 -33.85 -4.85 18.11
CA SER A 141 -33.89 -3.91 16.99
C SER A 141 -33.21 -4.48 15.73
N MET A 142 -32.10 -5.19 15.90
CA MET A 142 -31.41 -5.90 14.82
C MET A 142 -32.27 -6.99 14.21
N LYS A 143 -32.98 -7.81 15.01
CA LYS A 143 -33.90 -8.84 14.50
C LYS A 143 -35.04 -8.25 13.68
N VAL A 144 -35.63 -7.14 14.12
CA VAL A 144 -36.67 -6.42 13.36
C VAL A 144 -36.11 -5.89 12.04
N THR A 145 -34.92 -5.29 12.07
CA THR A 145 -34.26 -4.77 10.88
C THR A 145 -33.90 -5.88 9.90
N GLU A 146 -33.38 -7.01 10.39
CA GLU A 146 -33.05 -8.18 9.59
C GLU A 146 -34.28 -8.74 8.88
N SER A 147 -35.40 -8.88 9.60
CA SER A 147 -36.68 -9.33 9.03
C SER A 147 -37.19 -8.39 7.92
N ARG A 148 -37.04 -7.08 8.11
CA ARG A 148 -37.38 -6.08 7.10
C ARG A 148 -36.48 -6.16 5.87
N VAL A 149 -35.18 -6.36 6.06
CA VAL A 149 -34.22 -6.56 4.97
C VAL A 149 -34.54 -7.83 4.18
N GLN A 150 -34.89 -8.94 4.84
CA GLN A 150 -35.29 -10.17 4.17
C GLN A 150 -36.58 -9.99 3.34
N SER A 151 -37.56 -9.25 3.88
CA SER A 151 -38.80 -8.94 3.16
C SER A 151 -38.54 -8.11 1.90
N LEU A 152 -37.73 -7.05 2.01
CA LEU A 152 -37.34 -6.22 0.87
C LEU A 152 -36.52 -7.00 -0.17
N LYS A 153 -35.64 -7.92 0.25
CA LYS A 153 -34.91 -8.80 -0.66
C LYS A 153 -35.85 -9.70 -1.48
N LEU A 154 -36.92 -10.20 -0.87
CA LEU A 154 -37.91 -11.04 -1.55
C LEU A 154 -38.71 -10.21 -2.57
N GLU A 155 -39.17 -9.02 -2.18
CA GLU A 155 -39.86 -8.09 -3.08
C GLU A 155 -38.98 -7.67 -4.26
N TYR A 156 -37.71 -7.32 -3.99
CA TYR A 156 -36.73 -7.01 -5.03
C TYR A 156 -36.56 -8.20 -5.98
N SER A 157 -36.45 -9.43 -5.46
CA SER A 157 -36.30 -10.64 -6.28
C SER A 157 -37.56 -10.94 -7.12
N LYS A 158 -38.74 -10.55 -6.65
CA LYS A 158 -40.00 -10.66 -7.40
C LYS A 158 -40.07 -9.60 -8.51
N MET A 159 -39.86 -8.33 -8.17
CA MET A 159 -39.83 -7.23 -9.15
C MET A 159 -38.75 -7.45 -10.21
N LYS A 160 -37.59 -8.00 -9.83
CA LYS A 160 -36.52 -8.34 -10.76
C LYS A 160 -36.96 -9.38 -11.78
N ARG A 161 -37.67 -10.44 -11.36
CA ARG A 161 -38.23 -11.45 -12.28
C ARG A 161 -39.28 -10.84 -13.20
N GLU A 162 -40.23 -10.08 -12.64
CA GLU A 162 -41.27 -9.39 -13.44
C GLU A 162 -40.65 -8.45 -14.48
N ARG A 163 -39.61 -7.69 -14.10
CA ARG A 163 -38.84 -6.86 -15.02
C ARG A 163 -38.15 -7.69 -16.10
N ASP A 164 -37.45 -8.77 -15.73
CA ASP A 164 -36.71 -9.60 -16.68
C ASP A 164 -37.66 -10.27 -17.69
N ASP A 165 -38.83 -10.71 -17.23
CA ASP A 165 -39.90 -11.25 -18.08
C ASP A 165 -40.47 -10.17 -19.02
N ALA A 166 -40.76 -8.97 -18.50
CA ALA A 166 -41.24 -7.85 -19.31
C ALA A 166 -40.20 -7.39 -20.35
N VAL A 167 -38.91 -7.36 -19.99
CA VAL A 167 -37.81 -7.05 -20.93
C VAL A 167 -37.70 -8.13 -22.00
N LYS A 168 -37.87 -9.41 -21.65
CA LYS A 168 -37.87 -10.50 -22.62
C LYS A 168 -39.04 -10.38 -23.59
N GLU A 169 -40.24 -10.09 -23.09
CA GLU A 169 -41.43 -9.87 -23.91
C GLU A 169 -41.26 -8.65 -24.82
N ALA A 170 -40.78 -7.52 -24.29
CA ALA A 170 -40.50 -6.32 -25.06
C ALA A 170 -39.42 -6.56 -26.12
N ARG A 171 -38.39 -7.37 -25.83
CA ARG A 171 -37.40 -7.80 -26.83
C ARG A 171 -38.02 -8.67 -27.91
N SER A 172 -38.84 -9.65 -27.56
CA SER A 172 -39.54 -10.47 -28.56
C SER A 172 -40.42 -9.63 -29.47
N MET A 173 -41.20 -8.70 -28.91
CA MET A 173 -42.01 -7.75 -29.68
C MET A 173 -41.16 -6.80 -30.54
N ARG A 174 -40.01 -6.34 -30.04
CA ARG A 174 -39.09 -5.49 -30.82
C ARG A 174 -38.42 -6.25 -31.95
N ILE A 175 -37.94 -7.47 -31.70
CA ILE A 175 -37.36 -8.33 -32.74
C ILE A 175 -38.40 -8.58 -33.83
N GLU A 176 -39.66 -8.85 -33.47
CA GLU A 176 -40.76 -9.02 -34.43
C GLU A 176 -41.04 -7.72 -35.21
N LYS A 177 -41.01 -6.57 -34.53
CA LYS A 177 -41.21 -5.24 -35.16
C LYS A 177 -40.02 -4.78 -36.02
N GLU A 178 -38.80 -5.19 -35.69
CA GLU A 178 -37.58 -4.86 -36.43
C GLU A 178 -37.36 -5.84 -37.61
N LEU A 179 -37.68 -7.13 -37.46
CA LEU A 179 -37.74 -8.08 -38.57
C LEU A 179 -38.79 -7.66 -39.61
N THR A 180 -39.88 -7.02 -39.19
CA THR A 180 -40.90 -6.51 -40.12
C THR A 180 -40.57 -5.15 -40.73
N ASN A 181 -39.78 -4.28 -40.07
CA ASN A 181 -39.56 -2.92 -40.56
C ASN A 181 -38.12 -2.55 -40.97
N SER A 182 -37.10 -3.40 -40.80
CA SER A 182 -35.76 -3.00 -41.24
C SER A 182 -34.83 -4.16 -41.55
N CYS A 183 -34.97 -4.72 -42.75
CA CYS A 183 -33.86 -5.35 -43.47
C CYS A 183 -32.68 -4.39 -43.74
N ALA A 184 -32.72 -3.14 -43.24
CA ALA A 184 -31.57 -2.27 -43.21
C ALA A 184 -30.85 -2.45 -41.86
N TYR A 185 -30.01 -3.49 -41.76
CA TYR A 185 -28.71 -3.26 -41.13
C TYR A 185 -28.17 -1.99 -41.79
N GLY A 186 -27.85 -0.93 -41.03
CA GLY A 186 -27.31 0.30 -41.61
C GLY A 186 -26.23 -0.13 -42.61
N ALA A 187 -26.47 0.16 -43.89
CA ALA A 187 -25.91 -0.64 -44.99
C ALA A 187 -24.42 -0.86 -44.73
N ILE A 188 -24.04 -2.11 -44.41
CA ILE A 188 -22.64 -2.44 -44.24
C ILE A 188 -21.99 -2.02 -45.56
N SER A 189 -20.95 -1.18 -45.48
CA SER A 189 -20.43 -0.53 -46.69
C SER A 189 -19.92 -1.56 -47.71
N SER A 190 -19.56 -2.77 -47.27
CA SER A 190 -19.23 -3.91 -48.10
C SER A 190 -19.47 -5.23 -47.35
N GLU A 191 -20.14 -6.16 -48.00
CA GLU A 191 -20.18 -7.56 -47.59
C GLU A 191 -19.04 -8.33 -48.28
N PHE A 192 -18.33 -9.16 -47.52
CA PHE A 192 -17.23 -9.99 -47.99
C PHE A 192 -17.59 -11.46 -47.79
N SER A 193 -17.15 -12.31 -48.72
CA SER A 193 -17.26 -13.77 -48.59
C SER A 193 -16.14 -14.34 -47.72
N LEU A 194 -16.35 -15.53 -47.12
CA LEU A 194 -15.27 -16.25 -46.43
C LEU A 194 -14.07 -16.51 -47.37
N MET A 195 -14.33 -16.84 -48.62
CA MET A 195 -13.29 -17.08 -49.65
C MET A 195 -12.41 -15.84 -49.87
N GLU A 196 -12.98 -14.62 -49.90
CA GLU A 196 -12.20 -13.39 -49.99
C GLU A 196 -11.29 -13.20 -48.77
N LEU A 197 -11.79 -13.50 -47.56
CA LEU A 197 -11.00 -13.39 -46.33
C LEU A 197 -9.87 -14.41 -46.26
N GLU A 198 -10.13 -15.65 -46.67
CA GLU A 198 -9.13 -16.72 -46.77
C GLU A 198 -8.02 -16.33 -47.73
N GLN A 199 -8.36 -15.81 -48.91
CA GLN A 199 -7.37 -15.32 -49.87
C GLN A 199 -6.56 -14.13 -49.32
N ALA A 200 -7.23 -13.15 -48.71
CA ALA A 200 -6.58 -11.97 -48.15
C ALA A 200 -5.61 -12.28 -47.01
N THR A 201 -5.85 -13.36 -46.27
CA THR A 201 -5.09 -13.78 -45.08
C THR A 201 -4.25 -15.04 -45.30
N GLN A 202 -4.16 -15.55 -46.53
CA GLN A 202 -3.46 -16.79 -46.85
C GLN A 202 -3.93 -17.97 -45.98
N ASN A 203 -5.25 -18.18 -45.94
CA ASN A 203 -5.95 -19.13 -45.06
C ASN A 203 -5.71 -18.86 -43.57
N PHE A 204 -5.87 -17.60 -43.16
CA PHE A 204 -5.68 -17.17 -41.76
C PHE A 204 -4.29 -17.56 -41.20
N SER A 205 -3.26 -17.36 -42.02
CA SER A 205 -1.87 -17.67 -41.67
C SER A 205 -1.45 -16.98 -40.39
N ASN A 206 -0.81 -17.71 -39.47
CA ASN A 206 -0.26 -17.16 -38.24
C ASN A 206 0.77 -16.05 -38.48
N ALA A 207 1.43 -16.03 -39.65
CA ALA A 207 2.37 -14.95 -40.01
C ALA A 207 1.67 -13.60 -40.26
N LEU A 208 0.36 -13.61 -40.50
CA LEU A 208 -0.47 -12.43 -40.68
C LEU A 208 -1.32 -12.12 -39.44
N ASN A 209 -1.23 -12.94 -38.38
CA ASN A 209 -1.89 -12.66 -37.11
C ASN A 209 -1.18 -11.48 -36.43
N ILE A 210 -1.91 -10.38 -36.23
CA ILE A 210 -1.41 -9.14 -35.60
C ILE A 210 -1.97 -8.94 -34.19
N GLY A 211 -2.83 -9.84 -33.71
CA GLY A 211 -3.39 -9.74 -32.37
C GLY A 211 -4.30 -10.91 -32.04
N GLN A 212 -4.20 -11.41 -30.80
CA GLN A 212 -5.06 -12.46 -30.28
C GLN A 212 -5.55 -12.07 -28.88
N GLY A 213 -6.86 -12.13 -28.66
CA GLY A 213 -7.47 -11.75 -27.38
C GLY A 213 -8.76 -12.51 -27.08
N GLY A 214 -9.43 -12.14 -25.99
CA GLY A 214 -10.67 -12.79 -25.54
C GLY A 214 -11.84 -12.72 -26.55
N PHE A 215 -11.75 -11.81 -27.52
CA PHE A 215 -12.76 -11.63 -28.56
C PHE A 215 -12.45 -12.38 -29.86
N GLY A 216 -11.25 -12.96 -29.99
CA GLY A 216 -10.81 -13.69 -31.18
C GLY A 216 -9.46 -13.24 -31.72
N SER A 217 -9.21 -13.50 -33.00
CA SER A 217 -7.93 -13.24 -33.66
C SER A 217 -8.08 -12.13 -34.71
N VAL A 218 -7.06 -11.30 -34.86
CA VAL A 218 -7.01 -10.21 -35.83
C VAL A 218 -5.90 -10.48 -36.83
N TYR A 219 -6.22 -10.48 -38.11
CA TYR A 219 -5.28 -10.74 -39.19
C TYR A 219 -5.08 -9.50 -40.05
N LYS A 220 -3.84 -9.24 -40.46
CA LYS A 220 -3.54 -8.31 -41.54
C LYS A 220 -3.90 -8.97 -42.87
N GLY A 221 -4.67 -8.29 -43.71
CA GLY A 221 -5.05 -8.79 -45.02
C GLY A 221 -4.97 -7.74 -46.12
N SER A 222 -5.01 -8.19 -47.37
CA SER A 222 -5.19 -7.33 -48.54
C SER A 222 -6.52 -7.69 -49.22
N LEU A 223 -7.54 -6.85 -49.04
CA LEU A 223 -8.86 -7.01 -49.64
C LEU A 223 -9.07 -5.92 -50.68
N ARG A 224 -9.34 -6.32 -51.94
CA ARG A 224 -9.64 -5.40 -53.04
C ARG A 224 -8.61 -4.26 -53.16
N ASN A 225 -7.32 -4.61 -53.11
CA ASN A 225 -6.16 -3.70 -53.12
C ASN A 225 -6.07 -2.73 -51.93
N THR A 226 -6.80 -2.97 -50.86
CA THR A 226 -6.74 -2.20 -49.61
C THR A 226 -6.16 -3.07 -48.51
N THR A 227 -5.17 -2.54 -47.78
CA THR A 227 -4.65 -3.22 -46.59
C THR A 227 -5.63 -3.03 -45.44
N VAL A 228 -6.04 -4.12 -44.81
CA VAL A 228 -7.10 -4.15 -43.80
C VAL A 228 -6.69 -4.97 -42.58
N ALA A 229 -7.40 -4.76 -41.47
CA ALA A 229 -7.40 -5.64 -40.31
C ALA A 229 -8.69 -6.45 -40.27
N ILE A 230 -8.59 -7.78 -40.25
CA ILE A 230 -9.71 -8.72 -40.28
C ILE A 230 -9.83 -9.36 -38.90
N LYS A 231 -10.83 -8.95 -38.12
CA LYS A 231 -11.14 -9.47 -36.78
C LYS A 231 -12.09 -10.66 -36.91
N MET A 232 -11.60 -11.85 -36.61
CA MET A 232 -12.35 -13.10 -36.57
C MET A 232 -12.89 -13.32 -35.15
N LEU A 233 -14.20 -13.24 -34.97
CA LEU A 233 -14.83 -13.52 -33.68
C LEU A 233 -15.07 -15.03 -33.53
N SER A 234 -15.00 -15.55 -32.30
CA SER A 234 -15.24 -16.97 -32.05
C SER A 234 -16.69 -17.36 -32.36
N THR A 235 -16.88 -18.16 -33.40
CA THR A 235 -18.19 -18.63 -33.90
C THR A 235 -18.93 -19.53 -32.90
N ASP A 236 -18.17 -20.28 -32.10
CA ASP A 236 -18.70 -21.34 -31.23
C ASP A 236 -19.37 -20.80 -29.96
N SER A 237 -19.19 -19.51 -29.67
CA SER A 237 -19.79 -18.87 -28.51
C SER A 237 -20.99 -18.01 -28.91
N LEU A 238 -22.13 -18.20 -28.24
CA LEU A 238 -23.29 -17.30 -28.33
C LEU A 238 -22.90 -15.83 -28.04
N HIS A 239 -21.83 -15.63 -27.28
CA HIS A 239 -21.24 -14.32 -27.02
C HIS A 239 -20.62 -13.69 -28.27
N GLY A 240 -19.78 -14.43 -29.01
CA GLY A 240 -19.09 -13.93 -30.20
C GLY A 240 -20.08 -13.47 -31.27
N GLN A 241 -21.13 -14.23 -31.54
CA GLN A 241 -22.19 -13.80 -32.47
C GLN A 241 -22.93 -12.56 -31.97
N SER A 242 -23.28 -12.48 -30.68
CA SER A 242 -23.95 -11.29 -30.14
C SER A 242 -23.05 -10.05 -30.26
N GLN A 243 -21.75 -10.18 -30.05
CA GLN A 243 -20.77 -9.10 -30.18
C GLN A 243 -20.60 -8.66 -31.64
N PHE A 244 -20.53 -9.62 -32.57
CA PHE A 244 -20.51 -9.35 -34.01
C PHE A 244 -21.67 -8.45 -34.43
N HIS A 245 -22.90 -8.87 -34.13
CA HIS A 245 -24.09 -8.12 -34.51
C HIS A 245 -24.14 -6.74 -33.82
N GLN A 246 -23.70 -6.66 -32.57
CA GLN A 246 -23.65 -5.40 -31.82
C GLN A 246 -22.65 -4.40 -32.42
N GLU A 247 -21.46 -4.88 -32.78
CA GLU A 247 -20.38 -4.07 -33.34
C GLU A 247 -20.76 -3.57 -34.75
N VAL A 248 -21.34 -4.43 -35.60
CA VAL A 248 -21.95 -4.02 -36.88
C VAL A 248 -23.05 -3.00 -36.66
N ALA A 249 -23.95 -3.23 -35.69
CA ALA A 249 -25.08 -2.33 -35.45
C ALA A 249 -24.63 -0.92 -35.02
N ILE A 250 -23.58 -0.81 -34.21
CA ILE A 250 -23.08 0.51 -33.78
C ILE A 250 -22.27 1.17 -34.89
N LEU A 251 -21.24 0.49 -35.42
CA LEU A 251 -20.30 1.09 -36.37
C LEU A 251 -20.91 1.38 -37.75
N SER A 252 -22.04 0.76 -38.10
CA SER A 252 -22.82 1.17 -39.27
C SER A 252 -23.55 2.51 -39.10
N ARG A 253 -23.73 2.99 -37.87
CA ARG A 253 -24.52 4.19 -37.53
C ARG A 253 -23.65 5.37 -37.09
N VAL A 254 -22.43 5.12 -36.61
CA VAL A 254 -21.54 6.14 -36.06
C VAL A 254 -20.28 6.28 -36.91
N ARG A 255 -19.88 7.52 -37.20
CA ARG A 255 -18.63 7.85 -37.89
C ARG A 255 -18.02 9.10 -37.27
N HIS A 256 -16.76 9.01 -36.86
CA HIS A 256 -16.03 10.11 -36.24
C HIS A 256 -14.51 9.87 -36.46
N PRO A 257 -13.68 10.93 -36.63
CA PRO A 257 -12.25 10.79 -36.92
C PRO A 257 -11.48 9.94 -35.91
N ASN A 258 -11.89 9.97 -34.64
CA ASN A 258 -11.29 9.19 -33.55
C ASN A 258 -12.04 7.89 -33.22
N LEU A 259 -12.82 7.36 -34.17
CA LEU A 259 -13.39 6.01 -34.10
C LEU A 259 -12.81 5.16 -35.23
N VAL A 260 -12.56 3.88 -34.97
CA VAL A 260 -12.10 2.95 -36.01
C VAL A 260 -13.16 2.78 -37.10
N THR A 261 -12.74 2.85 -38.35
CA THR A 261 -13.62 2.71 -39.51
C THR A 261 -13.87 1.24 -39.83
N LEU A 262 -15.12 0.81 -39.69
CA LEU A 262 -15.61 -0.47 -40.22
C LEU A 262 -15.75 -0.36 -41.76
N ILE A 263 -14.91 -1.11 -42.49
CA ILE A 263 -14.94 -1.19 -43.95
C ILE A 263 -16.06 -2.14 -44.40
N GLY A 264 -16.21 -3.26 -43.71
CA GLY A 264 -17.23 -4.25 -44.03
C GLY A 264 -17.24 -5.43 -43.09
N ALA A 265 -18.02 -6.45 -43.44
CA ALA A 265 -18.15 -7.65 -42.63
C ALA A 265 -18.34 -8.90 -43.50
N CYS A 266 -18.01 -10.06 -42.94
CA CYS A 266 -18.37 -11.38 -43.48
C CYS A 266 -19.27 -12.06 -42.46
N THR A 267 -20.55 -12.19 -42.81
CA THR A 267 -21.58 -12.79 -41.96
C THR A 267 -21.39 -14.30 -41.81
N GLU A 268 -20.96 -14.97 -42.89
CA GLU A 268 -20.65 -16.42 -42.93
C GLU A 268 -19.65 -16.83 -41.83
N ALA A 269 -18.64 -15.99 -41.58
CA ALA A 269 -17.54 -16.27 -40.67
C ALA A 269 -17.58 -15.44 -39.37
N SER A 270 -18.64 -14.63 -39.18
CA SER A 270 -18.72 -13.64 -38.07
C SER A 270 -17.47 -12.76 -37.96
N ALA A 271 -16.98 -12.26 -39.10
CA ALA A 271 -15.73 -11.51 -39.21
C ALA A 271 -15.95 -10.05 -39.58
N LEU A 272 -15.16 -9.16 -39.01
CA LEU A 272 -15.23 -7.70 -39.21
C LEU A 272 -13.97 -7.21 -39.91
N VAL A 273 -14.13 -6.35 -40.91
CA VAL A 273 -13.03 -5.81 -41.72
C VAL A 273 -12.87 -4.32 -41.40
N TYR A 274 -11.72 -3.96 -40.87
CA TYR A 274 -11.36 -2.61 -40.44
C TYR A 274 -10.24 -2.01 -41.27
N GLU A 275 -10.13 -0.68 -41.21
CA GLU A 275 -8.88 -0.01 -41.56
C GLU A 275 -7.72 -0.57 -40.73
N LEU A 276 -6.55 -0.75 -41.34
CA LEU A 276 -5.35 -1.16 -40.60
C LEU A 276 -4.69 0.07 -39.97
N LEU A 277 -4.49 0.03 -38.66
CA LEU A 277 -3.80 1.07 -37.91
C LEU A 277 -2.39 0.58 -37.52
N PRO A 278 -1.33 1.09 -38.17
CA PRO A 278 -0.01 0.45 -38.17
C PRO A 278 0.74 0.57 -36.84
N ASN A 279 0.41 1.53 -35.97
CA ASN A 279 1.07 1.69 -34.68
C ASN A 279 0.41 0.85 -33.56
N GLY A 280 -0.56 -0.01 -33.89
CA GLY A 280 -1.16 -0.95 -32.95
C GLY A 280 -1.93 -0.27 -31.82
N SER A 281 -2.00 -0.94 -30.66
CA SER A 281 -2.72 -0.45 -29.50
C SER A 281 -1.90 0.54 -28.66
N LEU A 282 -2.58 1.45 -27.97
CA LEU A 282 -1.96 2.36 -27.02
C LEU A 282 -1.29 1.60 -25.87
N GLU A 283 -1.83 0.45 -25.47
CA GLU A 283 -1.21 -0.40 -24.45
C GLU A 283 0.17 -0.89 -24.89
N ASP A 284 0.29 -1.41 -26.13
CA ASP A 284 1.58 -1.85 -26.67
C ASP A 284 2.58 -0.69 -26.78
N ARG A 285 2.07 0.50 -27.16
CA ARG A 285 2.89 1.71 -27.30
C ARG A 285 3.34 2.30 -25.96
N LEU A 286 2.52 2.21 -24.92
CA LEU A 286 2.93 2.56 -23.55
C LEU A 286 3.97 1.58 -23.01
N ASN A 287 3.89 0.30 -23.41
CA ASN A 287 4.86 -0.73 -23.02
C ASN A 287 6.09 -0.78 -23.94
N CYS A 288 6.19 0.13 -24.93
CA CYS A 288 7.29 0.21 -25.90
C CYS A 288 7.60 -1.14 -26.59
N VAL A 289 6.56 -1.91 -26.91
CA VAL A 289 6.68 -3.19 -27.63
C VAL A 289 7.48 -3.00 -28.93
N ASP A 290 8.29 -4.00 -29.30
CA ASP A 290 9.21 -3.97 -30.44
C ASP A 290 10.22 -2.81 -30.43
N ASN A 291 10.62 -2.37 -29.23
CA ASN A 291 11.54 -1.24 -29.01
C ASN A 291 11.04 0.09 -29.62
N THR A 292 9.72 0.24 -29.75
CA THR A 292 9.13 1.48 -30.24
C THR A 292 9.39 2.63 -29.27
N PRO A 293 9.68 3.85 -29.74
CA PRO A 293 10.03 4.96 -28.86
C PRO A 293 8.86 5.32 -27.93
N PRO A 294 9.14 5.82 -26.71
CA PRO A 294 8.11 6.29 -25.80
C PRO A 294 7.23 7.38 -26.43
N LEU A 295 5.93 7.36 -26.14
CA LEU A 295 5.03 8.44 -26.53
C LEU A 295 5.35 9.69 -25.71
N THR A 296 5.59 10.82 -26.37
CA THR A 296 5.86 12.09 -25.69
C THR A 296 4.61 12.60 -24.98
N TRP A 297 4.78 13.47 -23.99
CA TRP A 297 3.66 14.06 -23.26
C TRP A 297 2.67 14.78 -24.19
N GLN A 298 3.14 15.45 -25.25
CA GLN A 298 2.27 16.11 -26.23
C GLN A 298 1.36 15.10 -26.93
N VAL A 299 1.91 13.99 -27.40
CA VAL A 299 1.13 12.91 -28.04
C VAL A 299 0.13 12.32 -27.04
N ARG A 300 0.50 12.17 -25.77
CA ARG A 300 -0.41 11.68 -24.73
C ARG A 300 -1.58 12.64 -24.47
N ILE A 301 -1.34 13.95 -24.39
CA ILE A 301 -2.42 14.96 -24.29
C ILE A 301 -3.31 14.93 -25.53
N GLN A 302 -2.71 14.77 -26.71
CA GLN A 302 -3.43 14.65 -27.97
C GLN A 302 -4.39 13.45 -27.94
N ILE A 303 -3.92 12.28 -27.51
CA ILE A 303 -4.72 11.06 -27.34
C ILE A 303 -5.85 11.29 -26.33
N ILE A 304 -5.58 11.88 -25.16
CA ILE A 304 -6.62 12.20 -24.14
C ILE A 304 -7.74 13.03 -24.77
N THR A 305 -7.37 14.06 -25.54
CA THR A 305 -8.33 14.96 -26.19
C THR A 305 -9.15 14.23 -27.24
N GLU A 306 -8.51 13.43 -28.09
CA GLU A 306 -9.17 12.67 -29.16
C GLU A 306 -10.16 11.63 -28.63
N ILE A 307 -9.78 10.92 -27.57
CA ILE A 307 -10.68 9.97 -26.91
C ILE A 307 -11.84 10.69 -26.24
N CYS A 308 -11.61 11.83 -25.60
CA CYS A 308 -12.70 12.65 -25.05
C CYS A 308 -13.69 13.06 -26.17
N SER A 309 -13.19 13.54 -27.31
CA SER A 309 -14.01 13.89 -28.49
C SER A 309 -14.85 12.70 -28.96
N ALA A 310 -14.25 11.51 -29.04
CA ALA A 310 -14.96 10.29 -29.44
C ALA A 310 -16.08 9.93 -28.46
N LEU A 311 -15.81 9.99 -27.14
CA LEU A 311 -16.81 9.69 -26.12
C LEU A 311 -17.97 10.67 -26.12
N ILE A 312 -17.68 11.98 -26.18
CA ILE A 312 -18.72 13.03 -26.28
C ILE A 312 -19.62 12.76 -27.49
N PHE A 313 -19.01 12.47 -28.65
CA PHE A 313 -19.76 12.14 -29.86
C PHE A 313 -20.66 10.91 -29.69
N LEU A 314 -20.16 9.83 -29.09
CA LEU A 314 -20.93 8.62 -28.83
C LEU A 314 -22.07 8.86 -27.84
N HIS A 315 -21.79 9.54 -26.72
CA HIS A 315 -22.77 9.85 -25.66
C HIS A 315 -23.88 10.79 -26.13
N LYS A 316 -23.59 11.65 -27.12
CA LYS A 316 -24.59 12.56 -27.71
C LYS A 316 -25.25 12.03 -28.96
N HIS A 317 -24.88 10.83 -29.43
CA HIS A 317 -25.46 10.22 -30.62
C HIS A 317 -26.99 10.11 -30.50
N ARG A 318 -27.70 10.33 -31.62
CA ARG A 318 -29.16 10.29 -31.70
C ARG A 318 -29.60 9.35 -32.84
N PRO A 319 -30.73 8.64 -32.70
CA PRO A 319 -31.75 8.79 -31.66
C PRO A 319 -31.36 8.21 -30.28
N HIS A 320 -30.31 7.39 -30.21
CA HIS A 320 -29.90 6.71 -28.99
C HIS A 320 -28.41 6.96 -28.70
N PRO A 321 -28.07 7.45 -27.50
CA PRO A 321 -26.68 7.51 -27.03
C PRO A 321 -25.99 6.15 -27.11
N VAL A 322 -24.68 6.14 -27.35
CA VAL A 322 -23.84 4.94 -27.34
C VAL A 322 -22.91 5.00 -26.15
N VAL A 323 -22.93 3.97 -25.29
CA VAL A 323 -21.89 3.77 -24.26
C VAL A 323 -20.93 2.71 -24.77
N HIS A 324 -19.63 3.00 -24.71
CA HIS A 324 -18.59 2.09 -25.18
C HIS A 324 -18.48 0.86 -24.26
N GLY A 325 -18.37 1.07 -22.95
CA GLY A 325 -18.41 0.03 -21.91
C GLY A 325 -17.10 -0.73 -21.67
N ASP A 326 -16.13 -0.68 -22.59
CA ASP A 326 -14.78 -1.29 -22.40
C ASP A 326 -13.64 -0.35 -22.83
N LEU A 327 -13.70 0.93 -22.42
CA LEU A 327 -12.64 1.87 -22.73
C LEU A 327 -11.36 1.51 -21.93
N LYS A 328 -10.27 1.29 -22.65
CA LYS A 328 -8.93 1.02 -22.10
C LYS A 328 -7.86 1.28 -23.17
N PRO A 329 -6.57 1.46 -22.81
CA PRO A 329 -5.50 1.63 -23.79
C PRO A 329 -5.41 0.52 -24.84
N GLY A 330 -5.72 -0.73 -24.48
CA GLY A 330 -5.74 -1.85 -25.43
C GLY A 330 -6.78 -1.70 -26.55
N ASN A 331 -7.83 -0.90 -26.33
CA ASN A 331 -8.89 -0.63 -27.31
C ASN A 331 -8.73 0.73 -28.00
N ILE A 332 -7.65 1.47 -27.70
CA ILE A 332 -7.29 2.71 -28.40
C ILE A 332 -6.18 2.36 -29.39
N LEU A 333 -6.45 2.49 -30.68
CA LEU A 333 -5.49 2.18 -31.74
C LEU A 333 -4.88 3.47 -32.31
N LEU A 334 -3.64 3.39 -32.79
CA LEU A 334 -2.91 4.54 -33.32
C LEU A 334 -2.66 4.41 -34.84
N ASP A 335 -3.01 5.44 -35.59
CA ASP A 335 -2.71 5.51 -37.02
C ASP A 335 -1.22 5.84 -37.29
N ALA A 336 -0.83 5.96 -38.56
CA ALA A 336 0.55 6.27 -38.95
C ALA A 336 1.08 7.61 -38.41
N ASN A 337 0.19 8.55 -38.08
CA ASN A 337 0.51 9.88 -37.54
C ASN A 337 0.32 9.95 -36.01
N LEU A 338 0.19 8.79 -35.35
CA LEU A 338 -0.11 8.67 -33.92
C LEU A 338 -1.44 9.37 -33.51
N GLN A 339 -2.38 9.52 -34.44
CA GLN A 339 -3.76 9.90 -34.11
C GLN A 339 -4.47 8.67 -33.54
N SER A 340 -5.23 8.87 -32.47
CA SER A 340 -5.94 7.81 -31.78
C SER A 340 -7.34 7.56 -32.34
N LYS A 341 -7.72 6.28 -32.38
CA LYS A 341 -9.04 5.81 -32.77
C LYS A 341 -9.53 4.77 -31.77
N LEU A 342 -10.70 4.99 -31.20
CA LEU A 342 -11.37 4.05 -30.30
C LEU A 342 -11.93 2.87 -31.11
N SER A 343 -11.70 1.66 -30.62
CA SER A 343 -12.05 0.38 -31.26
C SER A 343 -12.75 -0.56 -30.28
N ASP A 344 -13.22 -1.71 -30.79
CA ASP A 344 -13.82 -2.81 -30.01
C ASP A 344 -15.21 -2.53 -29.41
N PHE A 345 -16.20 -2.35 -30.29
CA PHE A 345 -17.59 -2.05 -29.90
C PHE A 345 -18.45 -3.28 -29.58
N GLY A 346 -17.84 -4.45 -29.39
CA GLY A 346 -18.55 -5.72 -29.21
C GLY A 346 -19.47 -5.75 -27.99
N ILE A 347 -19.11 -5.06 -26.90
CA ILE A 347 -19.94 -4.95 -25.70
C ILE A 347 -20.61 -3.58 -25.51
N SER A 348 -20.42 -2.67 -26.46
CA SER A 348 -21.05 -1.35 -26.42
C SER A 348 -22.57 -1.45 -26.52
N ARG A 349 -23.27 -0.42 -26.04
CA ARG A 349 -24.73 -0.42 -25.94
C ARG A 349 -25.33 0.88 -26.44
N LEU A 350 -26.36 0.75 -27.28
CA LEU A 350 -27.30 1.83 -27.56
C LEU A 350 -28.23 1.97 -26.36
N LEU A 351 -28.28 3.17 -25.77
CA LEU A 351 -29.19 3.51 -24.68
C LEU A 351 -30.55 3.81 -25.29
N LEU A 352 -31.40 2.79 -25.29
CA LEU A 352 -32.78 2.91 -25.74
C LEU A 352 -33.55 3.66 -24.64
N GLU A 353 -34.19 4.78 -24.99
CA GLU A 353 -35.17 5.43 -24.12
C GLU A 353 -36.16 4.36 -23.66
N SER A 354 -36.11 4.02 -22.38
CA SER A 354 -37.15 3.23 -21.77
C SER A 354 -38.25 4.20 -21.35
N SER A 355 -39.44 4.02 -21.88
CA SER A 355 -40.64 4.80 -21.50
C SER A 355 -40.95 4.71 -20.00
N VAL A 356 -40.32 3.78 -19.28
CA VAL A 356 -40.56 3.47 -17.87
C VAL A 356 -39.66 4.28 -16.93
N THR A 357 -38.39 4.52 -17.28
CA THR A 357 -37.46 5.25 -16.37
C THR A 357 -37.03 6.61 -16.90
N GLY A 358 -37.23 6.91 -18.18
CA GLY A 358 -36.71 8.15 -18.80
C GLY A 358 -35.20 8.31 -18.64
N SER A 359 -34.49 7.23 -18.28
CA SER A 359 -33.05 7.25 -18.01
C SER A 359 -32.28 6.69 -19.21
N ASP A 360 -31.24 7.43 -19.59
CA ASP A 360 -30.20 7.01 -20.54
C ASP A 360 -29.31 5.96 -19.87
N ALA A 361 -29.86 4.76 -19.61
CA ALA A 361 -29.15 3.69 -18.93
C ALA A 361 -29.49 2.31 -19.54
N HIS A 362 -28.49 1.43 -19.57
CA HIS A 362 -28.66 0.03 -19.95
C HIS A 362 -28.45 -0.88 -18.73
N TYR A 363 -29.47 -1.65 -18.37
CA TYR A 363 -29.38 -2.58 -17.25
C TYR A 363 -29.04 -3.99 -17.72
N THR A 364 -28.03 -4.61 -17.11
CA THR A 364 -27.64 -6.00 -17.32
C THR A 364 -27.45 -6.74 -16.00
N SER A 365 -27.76 -8.04 -15.97
CA SER A 365 -27.44 -8.91 -14.83
C SER A 365 -26.01 -9.44 -14.86
N ARG A 366 -25.28 -9.24 -15.97
CA ARG A 366 -23.91 -9.71 -16.17
C ARG A 366 -23.06 -8.55 -16.73
N PRO A 367 -22.53 -7.66 -15.87
CA PRO A 367 -21.56 -6.66 -16.26
C PRO A 367 -20.36 -7.31 -16.95
N MET A 368 -19.90 -6.72 -18.05
CA MET A 368 -18.74 -7.16 -18.83
C MET A 368 -17.82 -5.97 -19.08
N GLY A 369 -16.54 -6.26 -19.34
CA GLY A 369 -15.50 -5.28 -19.57
C GLY A 369 -14.23 -5.67 -18.80
N THR A 370 -13.22 -4.80 -18.86
CA THR A 370 -11.92 -5.04 -18.24
C THR A 370 -11.90 -4.59 -16.78
N PRO A 371 -11.73 -5.49 -15.79
CA PRO A 371 -11.95 -5.16 -14.36
C PRO A 371 -11.16 -3.94 -13.85
N ALA A 372 -9.97 -3.68 -14.38
CA ALA A 372 -9.12 -2.57 -13.96
C ALA A 372 -9.62 -1.19 -14.42
N TYR A 373 -10.41 -1.13 -15.49
CA TYR A 373 -10.97 0.10 -16.06
C TYR A 373 -12.49 0.20 -15.86
N MET A 374 -13.12 -0.87 -15.36
CA MET A 374 -14.56 -0.96 -15.20
C MET A 374 -15.06 -0.07 -14.07
N ASP A 375 -16.14 0.65 -14.34
CA ASP A 375 -16.86 1.43 -13.35
C ASP A 375 -17.37 0.53 -12.20
N PRO A 376 -16.95 0.79 -10.94
CA PRO A 376 -17.36 -0.03 -9.80
C PRO A 376 -18.87 0.09 -9.51
N GLU A 377 -19.50 1.22 -9.82
CA GLU A 377 -20.95 1.39 -9.67
C GLU A 377 -21.69 0.54 -10.71
N PHE A 378 -21.25 0.54 -11.96
CA PHE A 378 -21.76 -0.37 -12.99
C PHE A 378 -21.57 -1.84 -12.60
N PHE A 379 -20.38 -2.22 -12.13
CA PHE A 379 -20.10 -3.58 -11.71
C PHE A 379 -21.03 -4.03 -10.56
N ALA A 380 -21.31 -3.14 -9.60
CA ALA A 380 -22.16 -3.44 -8.45
C ALA A 380 -23.66 -3.46 -8.79
N THR A 381 -24.12 -2.55 -9.65
CA THR A 381 -25.55 -2.32 -9.90
C THR A 381 -26.07 -2.97 -11.18
N GLY A 382 -25.18 -3.23 -12.14
CA GLY A 382 -25.52 -3.64 -13.49
C GLY A 382 -26.04 -2.49 -14.38
N GLU A 383 -25.99 -1.25 -13.92
CA GLU A 383 -26.47 -0.06 -14.63
C GLU A 383 -25.34 0.60 -15.42
N LEU A 384 -25.33 0.40 -16.74
CA LEU A 384 -24.36 1.00 -17.65
C LEU A 384 -24.88 2.36 -18.14
N THR A 385 -24.05 3.40 -18.01
CA THR A 385 -24.39 4.79 -18.38
C THR A 385 -23.20 5.47 -19.06
N PRO A 386 -23.36 6.63 -19.71
CA PRO A 386 -22.24 7.43 -20.21
C PRO A 386 -21.17 7.69 -19.15
N GLN A 387 -21.58 7.87 -17.89
CA GLN A 387 -20.68 8.08 -16.76
C GLN A 387 -19.79 6.87 -16.44
N SER A 388 -20.16 5.67 -16.91
CA SER A 388 -19.30 4.49 -16.81
C SER A 388 -18.09 4.60 -17.74
N ASP A 389 -18.27 5.16 -18.95
CA ASP A 389 -17.14 5.48 -19.83
C ASP A 389 -16.29 6.61 -19.25
N THR A 390 -16.90 7.61 -18.60
CA THR A 390 -16.18 8.68 -17.88
C THR A 390 -15.24 8.11 -16.83
N TYR A 391 -15.67 7.10 -16.07
CA TYR A 391 -14.80 6.42 -15.11
C TYR A 391 -13.60 5.76 -15.80
N SER A 392 -13.85 4.96 -16.84
CA SER A 392 -12.80 4.30 -17.63
C SER A 392 -11.84 5.31 -18.28
N PHE A 393 -12.35 6.46 -18.69
CA PHE A 393 -11.56 7.56 -19.23
C PHE A 393 -10.63 8.16 -18.17
N GLY A 394 -11.11 8.38 -16.95
CA GLY A 394 -10.28 8.83 -15.83
C GLY A 394 -9.12 7.88 -15.53
N VAL A 395 -9.38 6.56 -15.49
CA VAL A 395 -8.31 5.56 -15.33
C VAL A 395 -7.32 5.60 -16.51
N THR A 396 -7.82 5.82 -17.73
CA THR A 396 -6.98 5.93 -18.95
C THR A 396 -6.08 7.17 -18.91
N ILE A 397 -6.57 8.33 -18.44
CA ILE A 397 -5.75 9.53 -18.23
C ILE A 397 -4.60 9.23 -17.26
N MET A 398 -4.89 8.59 -16.10
CA MET A 398 -3.84 8.24 -15.14
C MET A 398 -2.82 7.27 -15.73
N ARG A 399 -3.28 6.33 -16.55
CA ARG A 399 -2.40 5.36 -17.24
C ARG A 399 -1.46 6.09 -18.20
N LEU A 400 -1.94 7.13 -18.88
CA LEU A 400 -1.12 7.99 -19.75
C LEU A 400 -0.15 8.89 -18.97
N LEU A 401 -0.56 9.45 -17.82
CA LEU A 401 0.33 10.28 -16.99
C LEU A 401 1.48 9.48 -16.38
N THR A 402 1.19 8.29 -15.86
CA THR A 402 2.12 7.53 -15.02
C THR A 402 2.89 6.45 -15.76
N GLY A 403 2.39 5.97 -16.92
CA GLY A 403 2.99 4.83 -17.63
C GLY A 403 2.94 3.52 -16.82
N ARG A 404 2.19 3.48 -15.70
CA ARG A 404 2.10 2.33 -14.78
C ARG A 404 0.83 1.52 -15.01
N ALA A 405 0.90 0.21 -14.81
CA ALA A 405 -0.26 -0.67 -14.93
C ALA A 405 -1.39 -0.19 -13.99
N PRO A 406 -2.68 -0.42 -14.32
CA PRO A 406 -3.81 0.18 -13.61
C PRO A 406 -4.02 -0.31 -12.16
N LEU A 407 -3.17 -1.22 -11.64
CA LEU A 407 -3.24 -1.70 -10.27
C LEU A 407 -2.95 -0.57 -9.26
N ARG A 408 -3.92 -0.29 -8.39
CA ARG A 408 -3.86 0.78 -7.36
C ARG A 408 -3.59 2.18 -7.92
N LEU A 409 -3.74 2.37 -9.23
CA LEU A 409 -3.36 3.58 -9.93
C LEU A 409 -4.09 4.83 -9.40
N ILE A 410 -5.40 4.70 -9.18
CA ILE A 410 -6.25 5.75 -8.60
C ILE A 410 -5.73 6.19 -7.24
N ARG A 411 -5.36 5.23 -6.38
CA ARG A 411 -4.83 5.52 -5.05
C ARG A 411 -3.47 6.21 -5.15
N THR A 412 -2.57 5.71 -5.98
CA THR A 412 -1.22 6.26 -6.16
C THR A 412 -1.27 7.70 -6.65
N VAL A 413 -2.10 8.02 -7.65
CA VAL A 413 -2.26 9.40 -8.13
C VAL A 413 -2.91 10.30 -7.08
N ARG A 414 -3.91 9.79 -6.35
CA ARG A 414 -4.58 10.56 -5.28
C ARG A 414 -3.62 10.90 -4.13
N GLU A 415 -2.80 9.95 -3.70
CA GLU A 415 -1.78 10.15 -2.67
C GLU A 415 -0.74 11.17 -3.14
N ALA A 416 -0.17 10.98 -4.34
CA ALA A 416 0.83 11.90 -4.89
C ALA A 416 0.29 13.33 -5.09
N LEU A 417 -0.99 13.48 -5.47
CA LEU A 417 -1.63 14.78 -5.58
C LEU A 417 -1.79 15.46 -4.22
N ASN A 418 -2.22 14.71 -3.19
CA ASN A 418 -2.38 15.23 -1.84
C ASN A 418 -1.04 15.61 -1.18
N ASP A 419 0.01 14.87 -1.51
CA ASP A 419 1.37 15.08 -1.01
C ASP A 419 2.15 16.14 -1.83
N TYR A 420 1.52 16.74 -2.85
CA TYR A 420 2.14 17.68 -3.80
C TYR A 420 3.40 17.13 -4.50
N ASP A 421 3.42 15.82 -4.74
CA ASP A 421 4.54 15.07 -5.32
C ASP A 421 4.09 14.26 -6.54
N LEU A 422 3.28 14.86 -7.42
CA LEU A 422 2.88 14.21 -8.68
C LEU A 422 4.10 13.78 -9.51
N GLN A 423 5.20 14.53 -9.42
CA GLN A 423 6.40 14.24 -10.20
C GLN A 423 6.95 12.84 -9.93
N SER A 424 6.84 12.31 -8.71
CA SER A 424 7.33 10.96 -8.39
C SER A 424 6.52 9.83 -9.02
N VAL A 425 5.29 10.10 -9.47
CA VAL A 425 4.43 9.10 -10.12
C VAL A 425 4.38 9.22 -11.65
N LEU A 426 4.88 10.31 -12.22
CA LEU A 426 4.88 10.54 -13.66
C LEU A 426 5.77 9.58 -14.44
N ASP A 427 5.35 9.33 -15.68
CA ASP A 427 6.18 8.69 -16.68
C ASP A 427 7.17 9.69 -17.28
N HIS A 428 8.39 9.66 -16.77
CA HIS A 428 9.49 10.51 -17.23
C HIS A 428 9.97 10.14 -18.64
N SER A 429 9.62 8.94 -19.15
CA SER A 429 9.95 8.57 -20.53
C SER A 429 9.18 9.40 -21.57
N ALA A 430 8.09 10.07 -21.17
CA ALA A 430 7.34 10.97 -22.02
C ALA A 430 8.00 12.35 -22.22
N GLY A 431 9.13 12.60 -21.56
CA GLY A 431 9.82 13.89 -21.53
C GLY A 431 9.32 14.82 -20.43
N ASP A 432 9.66 16.11 -20.55
CA ASP A 432 9.36 17.11 -19.53
C ASP A 432 7.90 17.55 -19.58
N TRP A 433 7.07 16.91 -18.75
CA TRP A 433 5.69 17.31 -18.57
C TRP A 433 5.58 18.72 -17.97
N PRO A 434 4.75 19.62 -18.54
CA PRO A 434 4.40 20.86 -17.87
C PRO A 434 3.59 20.56 -16.61
N LEU A 435 4.11 20.95 -15.44
CA LEU A 435 3.50 20.65 -14.14
C LEU A 435 2.04 21.10 -14.05
N VAL A 436 1.71 22.25 -14.63
CA VAL A 436 0.34 22.79 -14.69
C VAL A 436 -0.61 21.81 -15.39
N HIS A 437 -0.21 21.25 -16.53
CA HIS A 437 -1.03 20.28 -17.25
C HIS A 437 -1.16 18.96 -16.50
N VAL A 438 -0.08 18.52 -15.84
CA VAL A 438 -0.08 17.32 -15.02
C VAL A 438 -1.08 17.44 -13.87
N GLU A 439 -1.04 18.54 -13.12
CA GLU A 439 -1.96 18.76 -12.00
C GLU A 439 -3.42 18.78 -12.48
N GLN A 440 -3.71 19.53 -13.55
CA GLN A 440 -5.06 19.62 -14.10
C GLN A 440 -5.56 18.26 -14.62
N LEU A 441 -4.73 17.50 -15.34
CA LEU A 441 -5.09 16.15 -15.82
C LEU A 441 -5.27 15.17 -14.67
N ALA A 442 -4.45 15.24 -13.62
CA ALA A 442 -4.59 14.41 -12.43
C ALA A 442 -5.90 14.73 -11.68
N HIS A 443 -6.24 16.01 -11.53
CA HIS A 443 -7.52 16.43 -10.94
C HIS A 443 -8.72 15.91 -11.73
N ILE A 444 -8.74 16.13 -13.05
CA ILE A 444 -9.80 15.63 -13.94
C ILE A 444 -9.91 14.12 -13.84
N ALA A 445 -8.79 13.41 -13.92
CA ALA A 445 -8.77 11.96 -13.87
C ALA A 445 -9.37 11.43 -12.56
N LEU A 446 -9.03 12.05 -11.42
CA LEU A 446 -9.58 11.66 -10.12
C LEU A 446 -11.08 11.96 -10.02
N GLN A 447 -11.54 13.12 -10.51
CA GLN A 447 -12.97 13.45 -10.58
C GLN A 447 -13.75 12.45 -11.44
N CYS A 448 -13.20 12.09 -12.61
CA CYS A 448 -13.75 11.05 -13.48
C CYS A 448 -13.87 9.70 -12.77
N THR A 449 -12.93 9.36 -11.88
CA THR A 449 -12.92 8.10 -11.11
C THR A 449 -13.65 8.15 -9.77
N GLU A 450 -14.48 9.16 -9.50
CA GLU A 450 -15.30 9.17 -8.29
C GLU A 450 -16.27 7.97 -8.27
N LEU A 451 -16.45 7.37 -7.09
CA LEU A 451 -17.23 6.14 -6.95
C LEU A 451 -18.71 6.34 -7.31
N SER A 452 -19.26 7.51 -6.97
CA SER A 452 -20.61 7.91 -7.32
C SER A 452 -20.60 8.62 -8.67
N LYS A 453 -21.34 8.08 -9.66
CA LYS A 453 -21.46 8.66 -10.99
C LYS A 453 -21.97 10.10 -11.00
N GLN A 454 -22.78 10.49 -10.00
CA GLN A 454 -23.31 11.86 -9.86
C GLN A 454 -22.22 12.89 -9.49
N ARG A 455 -21.04 12.44 -9.03
CA ARG A 455 -19.89 13.31 -8.72
C ARG A 455 -18.87 13.38 -9.85
N ARG A 456 -19.04 12.58 -10.91
CA ARG A 456 -18.15 12.58 -12.07
C ARG A 456 -18.48 13.79 -12.95
N PRO A 457 -17.48 14.40 -13.60
CA PRO A 457 -17.67 15.56 -14.44
C PRO A 457 -18.38 15.20 -15.74
N ASP A 458 -19.05 16.18 -16.34
CA ASP A 458 -19.55 16.09 -17.71
C ASP A 458 -18.38 16.22 -18.70
N LEU A 459 -18.26 15.27 -19.63
CA LEU A 459 -17.11 15.24 -20.52
C LEU A 459 -17.06 16.46 -21.45
N GLU A 460 -18.21 17.01 -21.85
CA GLU A 460 -18.28 18.17 -22.76
C GLU A 460 -18.12 19.50 -22.00
N HIS A 461 -18.82 19.69 -20.90
CA HIS A 461 -18.86 20.99 -20.23
C HIS A 461 -17.75 21.18 -19.19
N ASP A 462 -17.29 20.10 -18.54
CA ASP A 462 -16.30 20.20 -17.46
C ASP A 462 -14.91 19.75 -17.92
N VAL A 463 -14.82 18.71 -18.77
CA VAL A 463 -13.53 18.10 -19.15
C VAL A 463 -12.98 18.66 -20.46
N TRP A 464 -13.78 18.72 -21.52
CA TRP A 464 -13.37 19.20 -22.84
C TRP A 464 -12.83 20.64 -22.79
N GLU A 465 -13.51 21.53 -22.07
CA GLU A 465 -13.13 22.93 -21.87
C GLU A 465 -11.74 23.10 -21.26
N VAL A 466 -11.23 22.09 -20.55
CA VAL A 466 -9.88 22.12 -19.96
C VAL A 466 -8.84 21.47 -20.88
N ILE A 467 -9.14 20.32 -21.48
CA ILE A 467 -8.14 19.55 -22.25
C ILE A 467 -7.95 20.07 -23.68
N GLU A 468 -8.97 20.67 -24.31
CA GLU A 468 -8.84 21.19 -25.68
C GLU A 468 -7.83 22.36 -25.75
N PRO A 469 -7.84 23.35 -24.82
CA PRO A 469 -6.79 24.35 -24.73
C PRO A 469 -5.39 23.75 -24.49
N MET A 470 -5.27 22.75 -23.61
CA MET A 470 -4.00 22.07 -23.36
C MET A 470 -3.41 21.45 -24.63
N LYS A 471 -4.24 20.81 -25.47
CA LYS A 471 -3.81 20.27 -26.76
C LYS A 471 -3.26 21.39 -27.66
N LYS A 472 -3.93 22.55 -27.72
CA LYS A 472 -3.47 23.70 -28.52
C LYS A 472 -2.13 24.25 -28.01
N GLU A 473 -1.93 24.32 -26.70
CA GLU A 473 -0.67 24.75 -26.08
C GLU A 473 0.45 23.74 -26.30
N ALA A 474 0.16 22.43 -26.19
CA ALA A 474 1.11 21.35 -26.42
C ALA A 474 1.68 21.35 -27.85
N HIS A 475 0.86 21.76 -28.84
CA HIS A 475 1.27 21.87 -30.24
C HIS A 475 1.68 23.30 -30.67
N SER A 476 1.63 24.28 -29.75
CA SER A 476 2.01 25.66 -30.03
C SER A 476 3.50 25.77 -30.42
N PRO A 477 3.86 26.67 -31.35
CA PRO A 477 5.25 26.96 -31.67
C PRO A 477 6.07 27.31 -30.43
N LEU A 478 5.47 27.93 -29.41
CA LEU A 478 6.17 28.25 -28.16
C LEU A 478 6.58 26.99 -27.39
N SER A 479 5.76 25.94 -27.38
CA SER A 479 6.13 24.64 -26.80
C SER A 479 7.26 23.98 -27.61
N GLN A 480 7.25 24.17 -28.93
CA GLN A 480 8.38 23.80 -29.78
C GLN A 480 9.61 24.69 -29.54
N SER A 481 9.44 25.97 -29.20
CA SER A 481 10.52 26.91 -28.84
C SER A 481 11.07 26.70 -27.44
N PHE A 482 10.34 26.05 -26.53
CA PHE A 482 10.91 25.55 -25.28
C PHE A 482 11.94 24.44 -25.53
N ARG A 483 11.87 23.73 -26.67
CA ARG A 483 13.06 23.01 -27.16
C ARG A 483 14.18 23.97 -27.50
N SER A 484 13.93 25.11 -28.14
CA SER A 484 15.00 26.04 -28.51
C SER A 484 15.80 26.60 -27.32
N ILE A 485 15.21 26.75 -26.13
CA ILE A 485 15.94 27.28 -24.97
C ILE A 485 16.65 26.15 -24.21
N CYS A 486 15.99 25.01 -23.96
CA CYS A 486 16.64 23.89 -23.28
C CYS A 486 17.62 23.12 -24.21
N SER A 487 17.35 23.07 -25.51
CA SER A 487 18.23 22.47 -26.52
C SER A 487 19.24 23.44 -27.12
N ALA A 488 19.31 24.70 -26.66
CA ALA A 488 20.48 25.53 -26.95
C ALA A 488 21.79 24.86 -26.46
N ILE A 489 21.66 23.87 -25.56
CA ILE A 489 22.79 23.06 -25.11
C ILE A 489 23.00 21.80 -25.99
N GLU A 490 21.98 21.28 -26.69
CA GLU A 490 22.10 20.10 -27.55
C GLU A 490 21.23 20.21 -28.83
N THR A 491 21.84 20.71 -29.90
CA THR A 491 21.30 20.75 -31.27
C THR A 491 20.88 19.35 -31.74
N ALA A 492 19.57 19.06 -31.78
CA ALA A 492 19.05 17.76 -32.19
C ALA A 492 19.48 17.41 -33.62
N THR A 493 20.29 16.35 -33.78
CA THR A 493 20.77 15.88 -35.07
C THR A 493 19.60 15.45 -35.99
N PRO A 494 19.55 15.88 -37.26
CA PRO A 494 18.57 15.39 -38.24
C PRO A 494 18.46 13.87 -38.25
N SER A 495 17.25 13.34 -38.34
CA SER A 495 16.98 11.90 -38.23
C SER A 495 17.73 11.07 -39.28
N TYR A 496 17.94 11.59 -40.49
CA TYR A 496 18.68 10.92 -41.57
C TYR A 496 20.21 10.88 -41.35
N PHE A 497 20.73 11.51 -40.29
CA PHE A 497 22.10 11.35 -39.83
C PHE A 497 22.23 10.30 -38.71
N LEU A 498 21.11 9.79 -38.19
CA LEU A 498 21.08 8.76 -37.15
C LEU A 498 21.14 7.37 -37.78
N CYS A 499 21.92 6.48 -37.18
CA CYS A 499 21.98 5.08 -37.57
C CYS A 499 20.64 4.39 -37.25
N PRO A 500 19.99 3.69 -38.19
CA PRO A 500 18.73 3.01 -37.91
C PRO A 500 18.83 1.93 -36.81
N ILE A 501 19.99 1.28 -36.66
CA ILE A 501 20.23 0.24 -35.63
C ILE A 501 20.48 0.88 -34.26
N SER A 502 21.44 1.82 -34.18
CA SER A 502 21.92 2.34 -32.89
C SER A 502 21.29 3.66 -32.45
N GLN A 503 20.52 4.32 -33.33
CA GLN A 503 19.82 5.60 -33.09
C GLN A 503 20.74 6.76 -32.64
N VAL A 504 22.06 6.64 -32.90
CA VAL A 504 23.05 7.70 -32.66
C VAL A 504 23.55 8.28 -33.97
N THR A 505 24.08 9.52 -33.94
CA THR A 505 24.66 10.18 -35.12
C THR A 505 25.81 9.35 -35.69
N MET A 506 25.75 9.02 -36.98
CA MET A 506 26.74 8.18 -37.64
C MET A 506 28.09 8.88 -37.77
N ARG A 507 29.18 8.18 -37.43
CA ARG A 507 30.57 8.63 -37.61
C ARG A 507 31.19 8.04 -38.87
N ASP A 508 30.88 6.78 -39.18
CA ASP A 508 31.28 6.10 -40.42
C ASP A 508 30.05 5.47 -41.10
N PRO A 509 29.21 6.28 -41.78
CA PRO A 509 28.02 5.79 -42.45
C PRO A 509 28.36 4.84 -43.62
N GLN A 510 27.82 3.63 -43.59
CA GLN A 510 27.96 2.62 -44.64
C GLN A 510 26.60 2.10 -45.11
N MET A 511 26.47 2.00 -46.43
CA MET A 511 25.26 1.54 -47.09
C MET A 511 25.31 0.02 -47.26
N ALA A 512 24.26 -0.67 -46.82
CA ALA A 512 24.11 -2.12 -47.00
C ALA A 512 23.34 -2.44 -48.29
N ALA A 513 23.20 -3.74 -48.60
CA ALA A 513 22.53 -4.22 -49.82
C ALA A 513 21.03 -3.86 -49.93
N ASP A 514 20.39 -3.44 -48.83
CA ASP A 514 19.01 -2.94 -48.80
C ASP A 514 18.89 -1.45 -49.21
N GLY A 515 20.02 -0.77 -49.45
CA GLY A 515 20.06 0.65 -49.79
C GLY A 515 19.96 1.60 -48.60
N PHE A 516 19.84 1.10 -47.36
CA PHE A 516 19.87 1.91 -46.15
C PHE A 516 21.31 2.11 -45.67
N THR A 517 21.55 3.25 -45.01
CA THR A 517 22.86 3.60 -44.45
C THR A 517 22.85 3.44 -42.93
N TYR A 518 23.89 2.80 -42.41
CA TYR A 518 24.07 2.45 -41.00
C TYR A 518 25.44 2.89 -40.51
N GLU A 519 25.65 2.94 -39.20
CA GLU A 519 27.01 3.03 -38.64
C GLU A 519 27.80 1.76 -38.96
N ALA A 520 29.04 1.90 -39.44
CA ALA A 520 29.88 0.79 -39.89
C ALA A 520 29.97 -0.35 -38.89
N ASP A 521 30.23 -0.02 -37.62
CA ASP A 521 30.38 -1.01 -36.56
C ASP A 521 29.04 -1.65 -36.17
N ALA A 522 27.92 -0.92 -36.28
CA ALA A 522 26.60 -1.43 -35.94
C ALA A 522 26.10 -2.43 -36.99
N ILE A 523 26.27 -2.13 -38.28
CA ILE A 523 25.88 -3.06 -39.35
C ILE A 523 26.83 -4.27 -39.40
N ARG A 524 28.12 -4.07 -39.11
CA ARG A 524 29.07 -5.19 -39.02
C ARG A 524 28.72 -6.14 -37.89
N ASP A 525 28.45 -5.63 -36.68
CA ASP A 525 28.03 -6.45 -35.54
C ASP A 525 26.70 -7.18 -35.82
N TRP A 526 25.77 -6.54 -36.54
CA TRP A 526 24.53 -7.18 -37.00
C TRP A 526 24.81 -8.38 -37.92
N LEU A 527 25.66 -8.20 -38.93
CA LEU A 527 26.00 -9.26 -39.88
C LEU A 527 26.87 -10.37 -39.23
N ASP A 528 27.82 -10.01 -38.36
CA ASP A 528 28.71 -10.96 -37.66
C ASP A 528 27.94 -11.88 -36.68
N LYS A 529 26.78 -11.42 -36.17
CA LYS A 529 25.85 -12.24 -35.38
C LYS A 529 25.06 -13.26 -36.20
N GLY A 530 25.32 -13.34 -37.51
CA GLY A 530 24.67 -14.29 -38.41
C GLY A 530 23.30 -13.83 -38.90
N HIS A 531 22.96 -12.54 -38.78
CA HIS A 531 21.75 -11.99 -39.37
C HIS A 531 21.97 -11.76 -40.87
N ASP A 532 21.10 -12.34 -41.70
CA ASP A 532 21.10 -12.21 -43.17
C ASP A 532 19.95 -11.31 -43.69
N ARG A 533 19.28 -10.59 -42.78
CA ARG A 533 18.13 -9.72 -43.09
C ARG A 533 18.40 -8.27 -42.74
N SER A 534 17.81 -7.38 -43.55
CA SER A 534 17.82 -5.94 -43.38
C SER A 534 17.26 -5.54 -42.00
N PRO A 535 17.99 -4.76 -41.20
CA PRO A 535 17.49 -4.21 -39.94
C PRO A 535 16.23 -3.34 -40.09
N VAL A 536 16.05 -2.70 -41.26
CA VAL A 536 14.95 -1.74 -41.48
C VAL A 536 13.73 -2.40 -42.13
N THR A 537 13.95 -3.28 -43.10
CA THR A 537 12.84 -3.88 -43.89
C THR A 537 12.54 -5.32 -43.53
N ASN A 538 13.41 -5.96 -42.73
CA ASN A 538 13.37 -7.39 -42.40
C ASN A 538 13.37 -8.33 -43.63
N GLN A 539 13.81 -7.83 -44.79
CA GLN A 539 14.00 -8.60 -46.02
C GLN A 539 15.42 -9.18 -46.08
N THR A 540 15.60 -10.34 -46.72
CA THR A 540 16.91 -10.96 -46.89
C THR A 540 17.84 -10.06 -47.70
N LEU A 541 19.06 -9.82 -47.21
CA LEU A 541 20.06 -8.99 -47.88
C LEU A 541 20.67 -9.77 -49.05
N ALA A 542 20.88 -9.10 -50.19
CA ALA A 542 21.44 -9.74 -51.38
C ALA A 542 22.90 -10.18 -51.20
N ASN A 543 23.65 -9.49 -50.34
CA ASN A 543 25.00 -9.82 -49.89
C ASN A 543 25.25 -9.12 -48.54
N CYS A 544 26.35 -9.49 -47.87
CA CYS A 544 26.80 -8.87 -46.62
C CYS A 544 27.82 -7.76 -46.84
N ASP A 545 28.00 -7.28 -48.08
CA ASP A 545 28.97 -6.25 -48.40
C ASP A 545 28.40 -4.87 -48.06
N THR A 546 29.24 -3.98 -47.53
CA THR A 546 28.88 -2.60 -47.22
C THR A 546 29.72 -1.62 -48.03
N ILE A 547 29.07 -0.55 -48.51
CA ILE A 547 29.71 0.49 -49.31
C ILE A 547 29.75 1.79 -48.49
N PRO A 548 30.93 2.40 -48.27
CA PRO A 548 31.01 3.67 -47.53
C PRO A 548 30.18 4.79 -48.18
N ASN A 549 29.27 5.39 -47.42
CA ASN A 549 28.47 6.54 -47.86
C ASN A 549 29.21 7.85 -47.56
N ILE A 550 30.23 8.13 -48.38
CA ILE A 550 31.14 9.27 -48.19
C ILE A 550 30.38 10.61 -48.21
N ALA A 551 29.38 10.74 -49.07
CA ALA A 551 28.57 11.96 -49.17
C ALA A 551 27.82 12.26 -47.87
N LEU A 552 27.18 11.25 -47.28
CA LEU A 552 26.49 11.39 -46.00
C LEU A 552 27.49 11.70 -44.87
N ARG A 553 28.66 11.03 -44.87
CA ARG A 553 29.73 11.31 -43.89
C ARG A 553 30.17 12.77 -43.94
N SER A 554 30.38 13.32 -45.13
CA SER A 554 30.72 14.74 -45.32
C SER A 554 29.60 15.67 -44.84
N ALA A 555 28.34 15.36 -45.15
CA ALA A 555 27.19 16.13 -44.68
C ALA A 555 27.07 16.15 -43.15
N ILE A 556 27.30 15.01 -42.49
CA ILE A 556 27.29 14.90 -41.02
C ILE A 556 28.44 15.73 -40.43
N GLN A 557 29.64 15.64 -40.99
CA GLN A 557 30.79 16.41 -40.50
C GLN A 557 30.58 17.92 -40.66
N GLU A 558 30.00 18.35 -41.78
CA GLU A 558 29.66 19.75 -42.00
C GLU A 558 28.58 20.25 -41.03
N TYR A 559 27.53 19.44 -40.81
CA TYR A 559 26.51 19.70 -39.81
C TYR A 559 27.08 19.84 -38.39
N LEU A 560 27.95 18.91 -37.97
CA LEU A 560 28.60 18.94 -36.66
C LEU A 560 29.53 20.16 -36.52
N LYS A 561 30.22 20.57 -37.60
CA LYS A 561 31.03 21.80 -37.61
C LYS A 561 30.17 23.05 -37.47
N GLN A 562 29.07 23.15 -38.21
CA GLN A 562 28.15 24.29 -38.12
C GLN A 562 27.54 24.39 -36.73
N ASN A 563 27.16 23.27 -36.12
CA ASN A 563 26.66 23.26 -34.74
C ASN A 563 27.74 23.62 -33.70
N ASN A 564 28.98 23.18 -33.87
CA ASN A 564 30.08 23.60 -32.99
C ASN A 564 30.43 25.09 -33.15
N MET A 565 30.34 25.64 -34.35
CA MET A 565 30.50 27.09 -34.58
C MET A 565 29.38 27.88 -33.90
N ASN A 566 28.13 27.42 -34.01
CA ASN A 566 26.99 28.05 -33.32
C ASN A 566 27.14 27.96 -31.79
N LYS A 567 27.67 26.86 -31.24
CA LYS A 567 28.01 26.75 -29.81
C LYS A 567 29.10 27.72 -29.39
N SER A 568 30.15 27.88 -30.20
CA SER A 568 31.24 28.85 -29.96
C SER A 568 30.71 30.29 -29.94
N PHE A 569 29.82 30.63 -30.87
CA PHE A 569 29.23 31.97 -30.97
C PHE A 569 28.29 32.27 -29.79
N ALA A 570 27.46 31.30 -29.39
CA ALA A 570 26.59 31.42 -28.22
C ALA A 570 27.38 31.59 -26.91
N LEU A 571 28.53 30.92 -26.77
CA LEU A 571 29.44 31.12 -25.63
C LEU A 571 30.10 32.51 -25.60
N TYR A 572 30.36 33.10 -26.78
CA TYR A 572 30.93 34.44 -26.88
C TYR A 572 29.91 35.53 -26.50
N GLU A 573 28.65 35.38 -26.90
CA GLU A 573 27.58 36.30 -26.49
C GLU A 573 27.25 36.22 -24.99
N GLN A 574 27.48 35.10 -24.31
CA GLN A 574 27.28 35.02 -22.86
C GLN A 574 28.39 35.69 -22.04
N GLN A 575 29.55 35.98 -22.63
CA GLN A 575 30.65 36.65 -21.93
C GLN A 575 30.64 38.19 -22.09
N HIS A 576 29.76 38.72 -22.94
CA HIS A 576 29.58 40.16 -23.19
C HIS A 576 28.19 40.61 -22.75
#